data_AF-A0A9C9Z889-F1
#
_entry.id   AF-A0A9C9Z889-F1
#
_cell.length_a   1.000
_cell.length_b   1.000
_cell.length_c   1.000
_cell.angle_alpha   90.00
_cell.angle_beta   90.00
_cell.angle_gamma   90.00
#
_symmetry.space_group_name_H-M   'P 1'
#
loop_
_entity.id
_entity.type
_entity.pdbx_description
1 polymer ?
#
loop_
_entity_poly.entity_id
_entity_poly.type
_entity_poly.pdbx_seq_one_letter_code
_entity_poly.pdbx_strand_id
1 'polypeptide(L)'
;MSTEISEITDWQINGIITAANDLRNGGTSTASTSQHIAGAFVLNRMDLLPSGYSDVIEAWDRLDDWQPYVRLIKQKYMHLIG
;
A
#
# COMPACT_ATOMS: atom_id res chain seq x y z
N MET A 1 -13.50 1.17 -24.19
CA MET A 1 -12.48 1.88 -23.36
C MET A 1 -12.03 0.92 -22.26
N SER A 2 -11.24 -0.11 -22.59
CA SER A 2 -11.24 -1.34 -21.78
C SER A 2 -9.87 -1.98 -21.55
N THR A 3 -8.77 -1.31 -21.86
CA THR A 3 -7.43 -1.91 -21.66
C THR A 3 -6.57 -1.10 -20.68
N GLU A 4 -6.62 0.24 -20.72
CA GLU A 4 -5.79 1.08 -19.84
C GLU A 4 -6.20 1.04 -18.35
N ILE A 5 -7.49 0.96 -18.03
CA ILE A 5 -7.93 0.96 -16.62
C ILE A 5 -7.58 -0.37 -15.92
N SER A 6 -7.60 -1.50 -16.65
CA SER A 6 -7.29 -2.83 -16.10
C SER A 6 -5.83 -2.93 -15.64
N GLU A 7 -4.89 -2.50 -16.47
CA GLU A 7 -3.46 -2.63 -16.17
C GLU A 7 -3.01 -1.66 -15.09
N ILE A 8 -3.56 -0.43 -15.07
CA ILE A 8 -3.25 0.56 -14.04
C ILE A 8 -3.66 0.05 -12.64
N THR A 9 -4.84 -0.58 -12.53
CA THR A 9 -5.35 -1.10 -11.27
C THR A 9 -4.50 -2.26 -10.73
N ASP A 10 -3.99 -3.13 -11.60
CA ASP A 10 -3.27 -4.33 -11.19
C ASP A 10 -1.87 -4.01 -10.62
N TRP A 11 -1.12 -3.06 -11.21
CA TRP A 11 0.22 -2.74 -10.69
C TRP A 11 0.17 -2.03 -9.33
N GLN A 12 -0.85 -1.18 -9.09
CA GLN A 12 -1.03 -0.50 -7.80
C GLN A 12 -1.40 -1.51 -6.73
N ILE A 13 -2.38 -2.37 -7.00
CA ILE A 13 -2.80 -3.41 -6.05
C ILE A 13 -1.63 -4.35 -5.73
N ASN A 14 -0.95 -4.88 -6.76
CA ASN A 14 0.17 -5.78 -6.56
C ASN A 14 1.33 -5.09 -5.82
N GLY A 15 1.62 -3.83 -6.15
CA GLY A 15 2.66 -3.06 -5.48
C GLY A 15 2.40 -2.87 -3.98
N ILE A 16 1.16 -2.59 -3.59
CA ILE A 16 0.77 -2.45 -2.18
C ILE A 16 0.83 -3.81 -1.47
N ILE A 17 0.36 -4.90 -2.10
CA ILE A 17 0.40 -6.24 -1.51
C ILE A 17 1.84 -6.69 -1.27
N THR A 18 2.73 -6.51 -2.26
CA THR A 18 4.15 -6.82 -2.12
C THR A 18 4.76 -6.02 -0.98
N ALA A 19 4.52 -4.69 -0.94
CA ALA A 19 5.02 -3.84 0.14
C ALA A 19 4.50 -4.29 1.51
N ALA A 20 3.22 -4.63 1.63
CA ALA A 20 2.64 -5.12 2.88
C ALA A 20 3.30 -6.44 3.35
N ASN A 21 3.57 -7.37 2.43
CA ASN A 21 4.26 -8.62 2.76
C ASN A 21 5.72 -8.38 3.16
N ASP A 22 6.43 -7.49 2.47
CA ASP A 22 7.82 -7.13 2.84
C ASP A 22 7.87 -6.53 4.25
N LEU A 23 6.97 -5.58 4.54
CA LEU A 23 6.87 -4.90 5.84
C LEU A 23 6.54 -5.87 6.97
N ARG A 24 5.63 -6.81 6.73
CA ARG A 24 5.25 -7.82 7.71
C ARG A 24 6.39 -8.79 8.03
N ASN A 25 7.20 -9.13 7.03
CA ASN A 25 8.30 -10.09 7.16
C ASN A 25 9.64 -9.44 7.57
N GLY A 26 9.68 -8.11 7.74
CA GLY A 26 10.91 -7.39 8.09
C GLY A 26 11.96 -7.40 6.98
N GLY A 27 11.54 -7.57 5.72
CA GLY A 27 12.41 -7.62 4.56
C GLY A 27 12.84 -6.23 4.08
N THR A 28 13.88 -6.18 3.25
CA THR A 28 14.24 -4.98 2.49
C THR A 28 13.26 -4.82 1.32
N SER A 29 12.35 -3.85 1.43
CA SER A 29 11.40 -3.58 0.35
C SER A 29 12.00 -2.70 -0.74
N THR A 30 11.75 -3.03 -2.00
CA THR A 30 11.98 -2.14 -3.16
C THR A 30 10.79 -1.21 -3.41
N ALA A 31 9.80 -1.20 -2.50
CA ALA A 31 8.62 -0.36 -2.59
C ALA A 31 8.99 1.12 -2.66
N SER A 32 8.29 1.83 -3.54
CA SER A 32 8.24 3.29 -3.50
C SER A 32 7.65 3.77 -2.16
N THR A 33 7.90 5.03 -1.80
CA THR A 33 7.36 5.63 -0.58
C THR A 33 5.84 5.47 -0.47
N SER A 34 5.10 5.70 -1.55
CA SER A 34 3.63 5.53 -1.55
C SER A 34 3.20 4.08 -1.34
N GLN A 35 3.90 3.11 -1.95
CA GLN A 35 3.62 1.68 -1.72
C GLN A 35 3.90 1.28 -0.27
N HIS A 36 4.99 1.77 0.32
CA HIS A 36 5.35 1.52 1.71
C HIS A 36 4.28 2.09 2.66
N ILE A 37 3.90 3.35 2.48
CA ILE A 37 2.83 4.00 3.26
C ILE A 37 1.52 3.22 3.10
N ALA A 38 1.11 2.91 1.87
CA ALA A 38 -0.10 2.15 1.61
C ALA A 38 -0.07 0.76 2.26
N GLY A 39 1.06 0.05 2.22
CA GLY A 39 1.27 -1.23 2.90
C GLY A 39 1.08 -1.12 4.41
N ALA A 40 1.67 -0.09 5.04
CA ALA A 40 1.47 0.20 6.46
C ALA A 40 -0.01 0.44 6.82
N PHE A 41 -0.76 1.18 5.98
CA PHE A 41 -2.20 1.38 6.15
C PHE A 41 -3.05 0.12 5.93
N VAL A 42 -2.66 -0.74 4.99
CA VAL A 42 -3.30 -2.05 4.80
C VAL A 42 -3.12 -2.92 6.04
N LEU A 43 -1.91 -2.96 6.60
CA LEU A 43 -1.57 -3.72 7.81
C LEU A 43 -2.11 -3.10 9.11
N ASN A 44 -2.61 -1.85 9.09
CA ASN A 44 -2.90 -1.06 10.30
C ASN A 44 -1.67 -0.93 11.24
N ARG A 45 -0.47 -0.82 10.67
CA ARG A 45 0.80 -0.77 11.42
C ARG A 45 1.51 0.54 11.14
N MET A 46 1.08 1.61 11.82
CA MET A 46 1.64 2.95 11.63
C MET A 46 3.07 3.07 12.14
N ASP A 47 3.51 2.14 12.99
CA ASP A 47 4.91 1.97 13.40
C ASP A 47 5.82 1.57 12.24
N LEU A 48 5.24 1.10 11.12
CA LEU A 48 5.95 0.77 9.88
C LEU A 48 5.88 1.90 8.86
N LEU A 49 5.46 3.12 9.24
CA LEU A 49 5.57 4.26 8.34
C LEU A 49 7.05 4.64 8.13
N PRO A 50 7.43 5.16 6.94
CA PRO A 50 8.77 5.66 6.72
C PRO A 50 9.12 6.79 7.70
N SER A 51 10.39 6.90 8.10
CA SER A 51 10.85 7.84 9.16
C SER A 51 10.52 9.32 8.93
N GLY A 52 10.25 9.73 7.68
CA GLY A 52 9.80 11.08 7.35
C GLY A 52 8.31 11.34 7.54
N TYR A 53 7.50 10.32 7.83
CA TYR A 53 6.04 10.40 7.97
C TYR A 53 5.62 10.03 9.39
N SER A 54 5.85 10.97 10.32
CA SER A 54 5.43 10.83 11.72
C SER A 54 3.96 11.22 11.95
N ASP A 55 3.39 12.05 11.07
CA ASP A 55 1.97 12.36 11.04
C ASP A 55 1.23 11.36 10.15
N VAL A 56 0.32 10.60 10.77
CA VAL A 56 -0.50 9.58 10.10
C VAL A 56 -1.44 10.21 9.08
N ILE A 57 -1.98 11.40 9.35
CA ILE A 57 -2.90 12.07 8.43
C ILE A 57 -2.14 12.58 7.20
N GLU A 58 -0.95 13.16 7.40
CA GLU A 58 -0.08 13.56 6.28
C GLU A 58 0.28 12.36 5.39
N ALA A 59 0.64 11.23 6.00
CA ALA A 59 0.94 10.00 5.28
C ALA A 59 -0.28 9.50 4.49
N TRP A 60 -1.48 9.57 5.08
CA TRP A 60 -2.71 9.18 4.41
C TRP A 60 -3.03 10.11 3.22
N ASP A 61 -2.91 11.41 3.40
CA ASP A 61 -3.22 12.40 2.36
C ASP A 61 -2.21 12.33 1.20
N ARG A 62 -0.94 12.01 1.48
CA ARG A 62 0.11 11.80 0.48
C ARG A 62 -0.22 10.71 -0.55
N LEU A 63 -1.04 9.73 -0.15
CA LEU A 63 -1.43 8.62 -1.02
C LEU A 63 -2.33 9.10 -2.16
N ASP A 64 -3.15 10.13 -1.95
CA ASP A 64 -4.06 10.70 -2.95
C ASP A 64 -4.82 9.59 -3.73
N ASP A 65 -4.55 9.43 -5.03
CA ASP A 65 -5.11 8.39 -5.90
C ASP A 65 -4.88 6.94 -5.43
N TRP A 66 -3.98 6.71 -4.46
CA TRP A 66 -3.70 5.38 -3.91
C TRP A 66 -4.66 4.93 -2.79
N GLN A 67 -5.37 5.88 -2.16
CA GLN A 67 -6.29 5.60 -1.06
C GLN A 67 -7.40 4.59 -1.41
N PRO A 68 -8.02 4.63 -2.61
CA PRO A 68 -9.03 3.63 -2.99
C PRO A 68 -8.48 2.21 -3.06
N TYR A 69 -7.23 2.01 -3.50
CA TYR A 69 -6.64 0.67 -3.57
C TYR A 69 -6.35 0.11 -2.19
N VAL A 70 -5.94 0.93 -1.22
CA VAL A 70 -5.81 0.51 0.19
C VAL A 70 -7.14 -0.02 0.71
N ARG A 71 -8.25 0.71 0.47
CA ARG A 71 -9.59 0.29 0.89
C ARG A 71 -10.01 -1.01 0.20
N LEU A 72 -9.77 -1.11 -1.11
CA LEU A 72 -10.10 -2.30 -1.91
C LEU A 72 -9.33 -3.53 -1.42
N ILE A 73 -8.03 -3.39 -1.11
CA ILE A 73 -7.22 -4.48 -0.59
C ILE A 73 -7.75 -4.96 0.76
N LYS A 74 -8.04 -4.03 1.68
CA LYS A 74 -8.60 -4.37 2.99
C LYS A 74 -9.94 -5.10 2.89
N GLN A 75 -10.75 -4.79 1.87
CA GLN A 75 -12.05 -5.43 1.67
C GLN A 75 -11.98 -6.77 0.95
N LYS A 76 -11.08 -6.93 -0.04
CA LYS A 76 -11.13 -8.05 -0.99
C LYS A 76 -9.85 -8.88 -1.08
N TYR A 77 -8.69 -8.31 -0.78
CA TYR A 77 -7.39 -8.92 -1.06
C TYR A 77 -6.53 -9.20 0.19
N MET A 78 -7.06 -9.01 1.41
CA MET A 78 -6.35 -9.34 2.66
C MET A 78 -5.88 -10.80 2.72
N HIS A 79 -6.55 -11.71 2.02
CA HIS A 79 -6.16 -13.12 1.93
C HIS A 79 -4.82 -13.35 1.21
N LEU A 80 -4.29 -12.34 0.51
CA LEU A 80 -3.00 -12.39 -0.18
C LEU A 80 -1.83 -11.85 0.66
N ILE A 81 -2.09 -11.43 1.90
CA ILE A 81 -1.08 -10.86 2.81
C ILE A 81 -0.80 -11.86 3.94
N GLY A 82 0.45 -12.34 3.99
CA GLY A 82 0.89 -13.52 4.77
C GLY A 82 2.10 -13.26 5.65
#